data_AF-A0A2M7B9Z2-F1
#
_entry.id   AF-A0A2M7B9Z2-F1
#
_cell.length_a   1.000
_cell.length_b   1.000
_cell.length_c   1.000
_cell.angle_alpha   90.00
_cell.angle_beta   90.00
_cell.angle_gamma   90.00
#
_symmetry.space_group_name_H-M   'P 1'
#
loop_
_entity.id
_entity.type
_entity.pdbx_description
1 polymer ?
#
loop_
_entity_poly.entity_id
_entity_poly.type
_entity_poly.pdbx_seq_one_letter_code
_entity_poly.pdbx_strand_id
1 'polypeptide(L)'
;MLMLVFMITFGGWQNIIQKILFLTILLWVSGCTASPLPPEVKLAEEQEHTLWRLGAPVYAPAEYNRYRISFRQAKEDLIKEKSRFVWFQDYRIVQSEFRDVLKAGYVLQEKILEEKNKKKESAANQISSLKNRIETLKGLTEIINEGRLAREDLIKAELLLSEATSRYNNNDYVAAEDKIKNLSGFITAAEDTILPIFNRYADRSHINKWQRMAKETVAESKNSGVPVIIVNKSKRLLVLYQNGVPFKTYNVGLGRNGSLDKLRAGDNSTPEGEYRVTKKISVSRYHKALLINYPNEDDRRNFIRAKKKGLIPAGARIGGLIEIHGGGKESMTYGCIAMDNKAIDNLFSLVPVGTAVTIVGAVDYENGLSSAIEGL
;
A
#
# COMPACT_ATOMS: atom_id res chain seq x y z
N MET A 1 118.13 -48.75 -20.62
CA MET A 1 118.69 -49.87 -19.84
C MET A 1 118.02 -49.87 -18.48
N LEU A 2 117.10 -50.83 -18.27
CA LEU A 2 116.30 -51.14 -17.05
C LEU A 2 115.38 -50.01 -16.49
N MET A 3 114.12 -50.21 -16.12
CA MET A 3 113.29 -51.42 -16.07
C MET A 3 111.80 -51.02 -16.09
N LEU A 4 111.03 -51.87 -16.74
CA LEU A 4 109.56 -51.94 -16.77
C LEU A 4 108.97 -52.20 -15.36
N VAL A 5 107.64 -52.10 -15.27
CA VAL A 5 106.73 -52.58 -14.21
C VAL A 5 106.31 -51.54 -13.15
N PHE A 6 105.22 -50.82 -13.42
CA PHE A 6 103.95 -51.09 -12.72
C PHE A 6 102.77 -50.50 -13.51
N MET A 7 102.09 -51.39 -14.21
CA MET A 7 100.77 -51.20 -14.81
C MET A 7 99.74 -50.94 -13.71
N ILE A 8 98.76 -50.07 -14.02
CA ILE A 8 97.35 -50.16 -13.61
C ILE A 8 97.09 -50.02 -12.10
N THR A 9 96.55 -48.86 -11.68
CA THR A 9 95.47 -48.73 -10.67
C THR A 9 95.24 -47.27 -10.22
N PHE A 10 95.18 -46.29 -11.13
CA PHE A 10 94.74 -44.94 -10.76
C PHE A 10 93.70 -44.32 -11.72
N GLY A 11 93.08 -45.12 -12.60
CA GLY A 11 91.98 -44.68 -13.48
C GLY A 11 90.57 -45.08 -13.02
N GLY A 12 90.46 -45.94 -11.99
CA GLY A 12 89.16 -46.46 -11.52
C GLY A 12 88.43 -45.55 -10.53
N TRP A 13 89.16 -44.81 -9.70
CA TRP A 13 88.56 -44.01 -8.62
C TRP A 13 87.98 -42.67 -9.09
N GLN A 14 88.57 -42.01 -10.10
CA GLN A 14 87.97 -40.78 -10.67
C GLN A 14 86.64 -41.05 -11.38
N ASN A 15 86.53 -42.17 -12.09
CA ASN A 15 85.29 -42.57 -12.77
C ASN A 15 84.20 -43.03 -11.79
N ILE A 16 84.56 -43.64 -10.65
CA ILE A 16 83.59 -44.02 -9.62
C ILE A 16 83.12 -42.80 -8.83
N ILE A 17 84.03 -41.88 -8.47
CA ILE A 17 83.64 -40.64 -7.77
C ILE A 17 82.82 -39.75 -8.70
N GLN A 18 83.20 -39.58 -9.97
CA GLN A 18 82.36 -38.85 -10.94
C GLN A 18 81.01 -39.54 -11.16
N LYS A 19 80.95 -40.87 -11.28
CA LYS A 19 79.67 -41.59 -11.41
C LYS A 19 78.81 -41.50 -10.14
N ILE A 20 79.40 -41.53 -8.94
CA ILE A 20 78.67 -41.35 -7.68
C ILE A 20 78.21 -39.90 -7.54
N LEU A 21 79.04 -38.90 -7.89
CA LEU A 21 78.64 -37.49 -7.92
C LEU A 21 77.54 -37.24 -8.96
N PHE A 22 77.61 -37.88 -10.13
CA PHE A 22 76.57 -37.78 -11.16
C PHE A 22 75.29 -38.51 -10.76
N LEU A 23 75.39 -39.64 -10.04
CA LEU A 23 74.23 -40.38 -9.53
C LEU A 23 73.56 -39.66 -8.35
N THR A 24 74.33 -39.02 -7.47
CA THR A 24 73.79 -38.15 -6.40
C THR A 24 73.21 -36.85 -6.98
N ILE A 25 73.84 -36.26 -7.99
CA ILE A 25 73.27 -35.10 -8.70
C ILE A 25 72.01 -35.51 -9.51
N LEU A 26 71.95 -36.68 -10.14
CA LEU A 26 70.73 -37.18 -10.80
C LEU A 26 69.60 -37.53 -9.80
N LEU A 27 69.95 -38.07 -8.62
CA LEU A 27 69.00 -38.34 -7.53
C LEU A 27 68.48 -37.06 -6.88
N TRP A 28 69.25 -35.96 -6.89
CA TRP A 28 68.82 -34.65 -6.39
C TRP A 28 67.98 -33.85 -7.39
N VAL A 29 68.13 -34.10 -8.70
CA VAL A 29 67.39 -33.38 -9.75
C VAL A 29 66.01 -34.03 -10.05
N SER A 30 65.77 -35.27 -9.61
CA SER A 30 64.53 -36.00 -9.89
C SER A 30 63.40 -35.80 -8.87
N GLY A 31 63.56 -34.91 -7.87
CA GLY A 31 62.63 -34.76 -6.75
C GLY A 31 62.06 -33.35 -6.54
N CYS A 32 62.14 -32.45 -7.53
CA CYS A 32 61.64 -31.07 -7.39
C CYS A 32 60.18 -30.95 -7.86
N THR A 33 59.24 -31.51 -7.11
CA THR A 33 57.81 -31.17 -7.28
C THR A 33 57.30 -30.54 -6.00
N ALA A 34 56.99 -29.24 -6.05
CA ALA A 34 56.29 -28.57 -4.97
C ALA A 34 54.97 -29.29 -4.67
N SER A 35 54.59 -29.40 -3.40
CA SER A 35 53.27 -29.93 -3.03
C SER A 35 52.18 -29.16 -3.79
N PRO A 36 51.27 -29.85 -4.51
CA PRO A 36 50.26 -29.15 -5.30
C PRO A 36 49.36 -28.33 -4.38
N LEU A 37 48.97 -27.14 -4.83
CA LEU A 37 48.03 -26.29 -4.10
C LEU A 37 46.73 -27.08 -3.86
N PRO A 38 46.15 -27.05 -2.64
CA PRO A 38 44.90 -27.74 -2.39
C PRO A 38 43.78 -27.24 -3.31
N PRO A 39 43.02 -28.14 -3.97
CA PRO A 39 41.90 -27.74 -4.83
C PRO A 39 40.83 -26.95 -4.07
N GLU A 40 40.71 -27.14 -2.75
CA GLU A 40 39.79 -26.43 -1.86
C GLU A 40 39.98 -24.91 -1.90
N VAL A 41 41.19 -24.41 -2.20
CA VAL A 41 41.44 -22.96 -2.34
C VAL A 41 40.60 -22.36 -3.46
N LYS A 42 40.64 -22.98 -4.64
CA LYS A 42 39.90 -22.52 -5.82
C LYS A 42 38.39 -22.64 -5.60
N LEU A 43 37.95 -23.75 -5.00
CA LEU A 43 36.55 -23.96 -4.67
C LEU A 43 36.01 -22.89 -3.71
N ALA A 44 36.80 -22.50 -2.70
CA ALA A 44 36.39 -21.47 -1.75
C ALA A 44 36.33 -20.07 -2.38
N GLU A 45 37.23 -19.76 -3.33
CA GLU A 45 37.16 -18.53 -4.12
C GLU A 45 35.88 -18.46 -4.97
N GLU A 46 35.56 -19.55 -5.69
CA GLU A 46 34.32 -19.66 -6.46
C GLU A 46 33.07 -19.59 -5.56
N GLN A 47 33.15 -20.15 -4.35
CA GLN A 47 32.08 -20.09 -3.36
C GLN A 47 31.84 -18.66 -2.84
N GLU A 48 32.88 -17.88 -2.51
CA GLU A 48 32.72 -16.48 -2.07
C GLU A 48 31.97 -15.66 -3.12
N HIS A 49 32.36 -15.79 -4.40
CA HIS A 49 31.66 -15.12 -5.51
C HIS A 49 30.22 -15.59 -5.66
N THR A 50 29.96 -16.87 -5.45
CA THR A 50 28.61 -17.43 -5.52
C THR A 50 27.73 -16.92 -4.37
N LEU A 51 28.23 -16.92 -3.14
CA LEU A 51 27.54 -16.37 -1.98
C LEU A 51 27.21 -14.88 -2.16
N TRP A 52 28.15 -14.10 -2.69
CA TRP A 52 27.90 -12.70 -3.00
C TRP A 52 26.80 -12.52 -4.05
N ARG A 53 26.84 -13.27 -5.16
CA ARG A 53 25.81 -13.25 -6.20
C ARG A 53 24.43 -13.72 -5.71
N LEU A 54 24.40 -14.63 -4.74
CA LEU A 54 23.16 -15.06 -4.08
C LEU A 54 22.58 -13.98 -3.15
N GLY A 55 23.34 -12.92 -2.87
CA GLY A 55 22.90 -11.80 -2.04
C GLY A 55 23.24 -11.95 -0.56
N ALA A 56 24.32 -12.67 -0.22
CA ALA A 56 24.77 -12.84 1.17
C ALA A 56 24.83 -11.54 1.99
N PRO A 57 25.32 -10.39 1.46
CA PRO A 57 25.32 -9.12 2.20
C PRO A 57 23.94 -8.60 2.58
N VAL A 58 22.90 -9.02 1.86
CA VAL A 58 21.51 -8.54 2.03
C VAL A 58 20.72 -9.50 2.90
N TYR A 59 20.79 -10.80 2.62
CA TYR A 59 19.95 -11.81 3.26
C TYR A 59 20.56 -12.43 4.54
N ALA A 60 21.88 -12.43 4.67
CA ALA A 60 22.57 -13.00 5.84
C ALA A 60 23.85 -12.21 6.20
N PRO A 61 23.74 -10.88 6.47
CA PRO A 61 24.91 -10.01 6.62
C PRO A 61 25.85 -10.43 7.75
N ALA A 62 25.30 -10.88 8.90
CA ALA A 62 26.10 -11.28 10.05
C ALA A 62 26.91 -12.56 9.77
N GLU A 63 26.26 -13.57 9.20
CA GLU A 63 26.91 -14.82 8.82
C GLU A 63 27.91 -14.63 7.69
N TYR A 64 27.58 -13.80 6.71
CA TYR A 64 28.49 -13.48 5.62
C TYR A 64 29.75 -12.77 6.13
N ASN A 65 29.60 -11.84 7.06
CA ASN A 65 30.75 -11.20 7.70
C ASN A 65 31.63 -12.22 8.44
N ARG A 66 31.04 -13.15 9.19
CA ARG A 66 31.79 -14.25 9.84
C ARG A 66 32.54 -15.11 8.82
N TYR A 67 31.85 -15.54 7.76
CA TYR A 67 32.45 -16.31 6.66
C TYR A 67 33.63 -15.55 6.02
N ARG A 68 33.47 -14.26 5.73
CA ARG A 68 34.52 -13.43 5.12
C ARG A 68 35.75 -13.27 6.01
N ILE A 69 35.57 -13.20 7.33
CA ILE A 69 36.68 -13.16 8.28
C ILE A 69 37.45 -14.49 8.24
N SER A 70 36.76 -15.62 8.33
CA SER A 70 37.40 -16.95 8.24
C SER A 70 38.11 -17.17 6.90
N PHE A 71 37.50 -16.75 5.79
CA PHE A 71 38.10 -16.87 4.47
C PHE A 71 39.33 -15.98 4.31
N ARG A 72 39.30 -14.75 4.83
CA ARG A 72 40.47 -13.85 4.85
C ARG A 72 41.61 -14.48 5.64
N GLN A 73 41.33 -15.02 6.82
CA GLN A 73 42.33 -15.67 7.65
C GLN A 73 43.00 -16.84 6.91
N ALA A 74 42.21 -17.75 6.31
CA ALA A 74 42.75 -18.87 5.52
C ALA A 74 43.59 -18.40 4.32
N LYS A 75 43.22 -17.28 3.69
CA LYS A 75 44.02 -16.66 2.61
C LYS A 75 45.35 -16.11 3.12
N GLU A 76 45.36 -15.45 4.27
CA GLU A 76 46.60 -14.95 4.89
C GLU A 76 47.54 -16.10 5.25
N ASP A 77 47.02 -17.19 5.82
CA ASP A 77 47.82 -18.36 6.17
C ASP A 77 48.32 -19.13 4.94
N LEU A 78 47.52 -19.18 3.87
CA LEU A 78 48.00 -19.66 2.56
C LEU A 78 49.15 -18.82 2.00
N ILE A 79 49.09 -17.48 2.11
CA ILE A 79 50.17 -16.59 1.66
C ILE A 79 51.44 -16.85 2.46
N LYS A 80 51.32 -16.98 3.80
CA LYS A 80 52.45 -17.33 4.67
C LYS A 80 53.06 -18.67 4.27
N GLU A 81 52.24 -19.70 4.02
CA GLU A 81 52.73 -21.02 3.62
C GLU A 81 53.41 -20.98 2.24
N LYS A 82 52.83 -20.28 1.26
CA LYS A 82 53.43 -20.07 -0.07
C LYS A 82 54.76 -19.33 -0.03
N SER A 83 54.98 -18.48 0.98
CA SER A 83 56.24 -17.76 1.17
C SER A 83 57.37 -18.61 1.77
N ARG A 84 57.05 -19.81 2.28
CA ARG A 84 58.06 -20.75 2.77
C ARG A 84 58.83 -21.36 1.61
N PHE A 85 60.08 -21.70 1.88
CA PHE A 85 60.92 -22.43 0.94
C PHE A 85 60.28 -23.77 0.57
N VAL A 86 60.40 -24.18 -0.70
CA VAL A 86 59.61 -25.28 -1.30
C VAL A 86 59.68 -26.61 -0.53
N TRP A 87 60.82 -26.92 0.09
CA TRP A 87 60.98 -28.16 0.89
C TRP A 87 60.24 -28.14 2.24
N PHE A 88 59.83 -26.97 2.71
CA PHE A 88 59.14 -26.80 4.00
C PHE A 88 57.67 -26.42 3.85
N GLN A 89 57.12 -26.49 2.63
CA GLN A 89 55.71 -26.23 2.36
C GLN A 89 54.86 -27.45 2.77
N ASP A 90 53.94 -27.24 3.71
CA ASP A 90 52.96 -28.22 4.15
C ASP A 90 51.56 -27.63 4.11
N TYR A 91 50.82 -27.98 3.07
CA TYR A 91 49.46 -27.46 2.87
C TYR A 91 48.39 -28.21 3.66
N ARG A 92 48.70 -29.16 4.56
CA ARG A 92 47.67 -29.92 5.31
C ARG A 92 46.81 -29.04 6.19
N ILE A 93 47.42 -28.09 6.91
CA ILE A 93 46.72 -27.15 7.78
C ILE A 93 45.84 -26.22 6.94
N VAL A 94 46.44 -25.61 5.91
CA VAL A 94 45.73 -24.75 4.96
C VAL A 94 44.56 -25.49 4.30
N GLN A 95 44.76 -26.73 3.87
CA GLN A 95 43.70 -27.56 3.31
C GLN A 95 42.55 -27.76 4.31
N SER A 96 42.84 -28.01 5.58
CA SER A 96 41.82 -28.13 6.62
C SER A 96 41.05 -26.82 6.82
N GLU A 97 41.73 -25.68 6.89
CA GLU A 97 41.09 -24.37 7.04
C GLU A 97 40.15 -24.05 5.85
N PHE A 98 40.59 -24.34 4.62
CA PHE A 98 39.75 -24.16 3.44
C PHE A 98 38.56 -25.13 3.41
N ARG A 99 38.68 -26.35 3.94
CA ARG A 99 37.53 -27.26 4.13
C ARG A 99 36.52 -26.70 5.12
N ASP A 100 36.98 -26.10 6.21
CA ASP A 100 36.11 -25.45 7.20
C ASP A 100 35.40 -24.22 6.61
N VAL A 101 36.12 -23.41 5.83
CA VAL A 101 35.52 -22.30 5.06
C VAL A 101 34.44 -22.82 4.10
N LEU A 102 34.75 -23.85 3.32
CA LEU A 102 33.79 -24.44 2.37
C LEU A 102 32.53 -24.93 3.10
N LYS A 103 32.70 -25.62 4.22
CA LYS A 103 31.58 -26.09 5.06
C LYS A 103 30.74 -24.92 5.57
N ALA A 104 31.38 -23.87 6.10
CA ALA A 104 30.69 -22.67 6.54
C ALA A 104 29.93 -21.97 5.40
N GLY A 105 30.50 -21.96 4.19
CA GLY A 105 29.87 -21.39 3.02
C GLY A 105 28.64 -22.16 2.53
N TYR A 106 28.63 -23.50 2.61
CA TYR A 106 27.43 -24.29 2.29
C TYR A 106 26.29 -24.02 3.28
N VAL A 107 26.60 -23.98 4.58
CA VAL A 107 25.61 -23.61 5.62
C VAL A 107 25.08 -22.19 5.38
N LEU A 108 25.95 -21.25 5.02
CA LEU A 108 25.55 -19.89 4.69
C LEU A 108 24.66 -19.84 3.44
N GLN A 109 24.98 -20.62 2.41
CA GLN A 109 24.16 -20.71 1.20
C GLN A 109 22.74 -21.17 1.51
N GLU A 110 22.57 -22.22 2.32
CA GLU A 110 21.26 -22.70 2.76
C GLU A 110 20.49 -21.61 3.49
N LYS A 111 21.14 -20.90 4.42
CA LYS A 111 20.53 -19.79 5.16
C LYS A 111 20.08 -18.64 4.23
N ILE A 112 20.90 -18.28 3.25
CA ILE A 112 20.55 -17.23 2.28
C ILE A 112 19.29 -17.62 1.49
N LEU A 113 19.22 -18.87 1.03
CA LEU A 113 18.07 -19.37 0.29
C LEU A 113 16.81 -19.40 1.16
N GLU A 114 16.94 -19.82 2.43
CA GLU A 114 15.85 -19.81 3.40
C GLU A 114 15.31 -18.39 3.62
N GLU A 115 16.17 -17.42 3.92
CA GLU A 115 15.77 -16.03 4.15
C GLU A 115 15.20 -15.39 2.88
N LYS A 116 15.78 -15.70 1.71
CA LYS A 116 15.26 -15.23 0.42
C LYS A 116 13.87 -15.79 0.12
N ASN A 117 13.61 -17.06 0.42
CA ASN A 117 12.29 -17.67 0.27
C ASN A 117 11.26 -17.07 1.23
N LYS A 118 11.63 -16.84 2.50
CA LYS A 118 10.76 -16.12 3.46
C LYS A 118 10.38 -14.74 2.95
N LYS A 119 11.36 -13.97 2.44
CA LYS A 119 11.13 -12.64 1.86
C LYS A 119 10.25 -12.70 0.61
N LYS A 120 10.45 -13.70 -0.25
CA LYS A 120 9.60 -13.93 -1.42
C LYS A 120 8.14 -14.16 -1.01
N GLU A 121 7.89 -15.09 -0.10
CA GLU A 121 6.52 -15.41 0.36
C GLU A 121 5.86 -14.20 1.04
N SER A 122 6.60 -13.53 1.93
CA SER A 122 6.16 -12.29 2.60
C SER A 122 5.75 -11.22 1.58
N ALA A 123 6.64 -10.90 0.62
CA ALA A 123 6.37 -9.88 -0.38
C ALA A 123 5.18 -10.25 -1.28
N ALA A 124 5.08 -11.52 -1.71
CA ALA A 124 3.98 -11.99 -2.54
C ALA A 124 2.61 -11.84 -1.83
N ASN A 125 2.54 -12.25 -0.57
CA ASN A 125 1.32 -12.15 0.23
C ASN A 125 0.93 -10.68 0.45
N GLN A 126 1.89 -9.82 0.77
CA GLN A 126 1.64 -8.39 0.94
C GLN A 126 1.18 -7.72 -0.36
N ILE A 127 1.84 -7.98 -1.49
CA ILE A 127 1.42 -7.45 -2.81
C ILE A 127 -0.01 -7.86 -3.12
N SER A 128 -0.36 -9.14 -2.93
CA SER A 128 -1.71 -9.65 -3.18
C SER A 128 -2.75 -8.96 -2.29
N SER A 129 -2.49 -8.88 -0.98
CA SER A 129 -3.38 -8.25 -0.01
C SER A 129 -3.59 -6.76 -0.30
N LEU A 130 -2.50 -6.03 -0.57
CA LEU A 130 -2.54 -4.58 -0.83
C LEU A 130 -3.22 -4.27 -2.16
N LYS A 131 -3.00 -5.10 -3.18
CA LYS A 131 -3.73 -5.00 -4.45
C LYS A 131 -5.24 -5.07 -4.22
N ASN A 132 -5.70 -6.08 -3.48
CA ASN A 132 -7.12 -6.24 -3.19
C ASN A 132 -7.66 -5.04 -2.40
N ARG A 133 -6.94 -4.58 -1.37
CA ARG A 133 -7.34 -3.39 -0.59
C ARG A 133 -7.47 -2.14 -1.47
N ILE A 134 -6.51 -1.89 -2.36
CA ILE A 134 -6.55 -0.76 -3.29
C ILE A 134 -7.76 -0.85 -4.21
N GLU A 135 -8.01 -2.02 -4.81
CA GLU A 135 -9.16 -2.21 -5.70
C GLU A 135 -10.49 -2.00 -4.98
N THR A 136 -10.64 -2.51 -3.74
CA THR A 136 -11.87 -2.26 -2.98
C THR A 136 -12.04 -0.77 -2.66
N LEU A 137 -10.98 -0.09 -2.21
CA LEU A 137 -11.04 1.35 -1.95
C LEU A 137 -11.37 2.16 -3.21
N LYS A 138 -10.85 1.78 -4.38
CA LYS A 138 -11.21 2.41 -5.65
C LYS A 138 -12.69 2.28 -5.94
N GLY A 139 -13.25 1.07 -5.81
CA GLY A 139 -14.69 0.83 -5.95
C GLY A 139 -15.52 1.72 -5.02
N LEU A 140 -15.11 1.86 -3.76
CA LEU A 140 -15.77 2.79 -2.83
C LEU A 140 -15.69 4.23 -3.32
N THR A 141 -14.53 4.67 -3.81
CA THR A 141 -14.39 6.04 -4.28
C THR A 141 -15.37 6.33 -5.41
N GLU A 142 -15.62 5.41 -6.32
CA GLU A 142 -16.49 5.61 -7.49
C GLU A 142 -17.96 5.83 -7.14
N ILE A 143 -18.41 5.30 -6.00
CA ILE A 143 -19.80 5.45 -5.52
C ILE A 143 -20.09 6.91 -5.09
N ILE A 144 -19.06 7.65 -4.64
CA ILE A 144 -19.22 8.97 -4.00
C ILE A 144 -18.43 10.07 -4.71
N ASN A 145 -18.88 11.32 -4.55
CA ASN A 145 -18.20 12.48 -5.16
C ASN A 145 -16.97 12.90 -4.35
N GLU A 146 -17.02 12.65 -3.04
CA GLU A 146 -16.05 13.05 -2.02
C GLU A 146 -14.75 12.24 -2.10
N GLY A 147 -14.72 11.19 -2.91
CA GLY A 147 -13.55 10.31 -3.06
C GLY A 147 -12.33 10.96 -3.73
N ARG A 148 -12.36 12.23 -4.17
CA ARG A 148 -11.25 12.84 -4.94
C ARG A 148 -9.90 12.76 -4.23
N LEU A 149 -9.84 13.10 -2.94
CA LEU A 149 -8.58 13.07 -2.18
C LEU A 149 -8.07 11.63 -2.04
N ALA A 150 -8.94 10.70 -1.64
CA ALA A 150 -8.60 9.30 -1.57
C ALA A 150 -8.17 8.71 -2.93
N ARG A 151 -8.81 9.09 -4.05
CA ARG A 151 -8.37 8.68 -5.40
C ARG A 151 -6.94 9.15 -5.70
N GLU A 152 -6.57 10.36 -5.28
CA GLU A 152 -5.20 10.87 -5.46
C GLU A 152 -4.19 10.01 -4.70
N ASP A 153 -4.48 9.64 -3.45
CA ASP A 153 -3.60 8.79 -2.66
C ASP A 153 -3.58 7.34 -3.16
N LEU A 154 -4.72 6.82 -3.64
CA LEU A 154 -4.78 5.49 -4.26
C LEU A 154 -3.95 5.42 -5.53
N ILE A 155 -3.92 6.45 -6.37
CA ILE A 155 -3.04 6.51 -7.56
C ILE A 155 -1.56 6.42 -7.13
N LYS A 156 -1.16 7.12 -6.05
CA LYS A 156 0.21 7.04 -5.52
C LYS A 156 0.51 5.64 -4.98
N ALA A 157 -0.46 5.02 -4.28
CA ALA A 157 -0.35 3.66 -3.78
C ALA A 157 -0.21 2.63 -4.91
N GLU A 158 -0.99 2.77 -6.00
CA GLU A 158 -0.93 1.92 -7.18
C GLU A 158 0.43 1.99 -7.88
N LEU A 159 0.98 3.20 -8.03
CA LEU A 159 2.31 3.38 -8.63
C LEU A 159 3.38 2.63 -7.82
N LEU A 160 3.38 2.80 -6.49
CA LEU A 160 4.32 2.11 -5.62
C LEU A 160 4.10 0.59 -5.59
N LEU A 161 2.85 0.12 -5.66
CA LEU A 161 2.54 -1.29 -5.77
C LEU A 161 3.07 -1.88 -7.09
N SER A 162 2.97 -1.13 -8.19
CA SER A 162 3.51 -1.53 -9.49
C SER A 162 5.04 -1.62 -9.46
N GLU A 163 5.71 -0.64 -8.84
CA GLU A 163 7.15 -0.70 -8.60
C GLU A 163 7.56 -1.89 -7.71
N ALA A 164 6.83 -2.13 -6.62
CA ALA A 164 7.07 -3.27 -5.73
C ALA A 164 6.91 -4.60 -6.48
N THR A 165 5.88 -4.72 -7.31
CA THR A 165 5.63 -5.90 -8.14
C THR A 165 6.74 -6.11 -9.17
N SER A 166 7.23 -5.03 -9.79
CA SER A 166 8.38 -5.10 -10.71
C SER A 166 9.65 -5.59 -9.99
N ARG A 167 9.94 -5.05 -8.80
CA ARG A 167 11.08 -5.49 -7.96
C ARG A 167 10.96 -6.97 -7.57
N TYR A 168 9.76 -7.38 -7.15
CA TYR A 168 9.46 -8.78 -6.85
C TYR A 168 9.72 -9.71 -8.04
N ASN A 169 9.22 -9.35 -9.23
CA ASN A 169 9.43 -10.13 -10.45
C ASN A 169 10.91 -10.23 -10.86
N ASN A 170 11.71 -9.20 -10.53
CA ASN A 170 13.16 -9.20 -10.73
C ASN A 170 13.94 -9.92 -9.61
N ASN A 171 13.26 -10.63 -8.71
CA ASN A 171 13.82 -11.32 -7.54
C ASN A 171 14.51 -10.40 -6.50
N ASP A 172 14.21 -9.10 -6.53
CA ASP A 172 14.68 -8.09 -5.59
C ASP A 172 13.65 -7.89 -4.47
N TYR A 173 13.50 -8.92 -3.62
CA TYR A 173 12.43 -8.97 -2.62
C TYR A 173 12.59 -7.93 -1.50
N VAL A 174 13.82 -7.52 -1.19
CA VAL A 174 14.07 -6.50 -0.15
C VAL A 174 13.64 -5.12 -0.64
N ALA A 175 13.98 -4.76 -1.89
CA ALA A 175 13.49 -3.50 -2.45
C ALA A 175 11.96 -3.52 -2.65
N ALA A 176 11.37 -4.68 -2.97
CA ALA A 176 9.92 -4.82 -3.03
C ALA A 176 9.26 -4.51 -1.67
N GLU A 177 9.77 -5.09 -0.57
CA GLU A 177 9.26 -4.81 0.78
C GLU A 177 9.43 -3.34 1.21
N ASP A 178 10.54 -2.68 0.82
CA ASP A 178 10.73 -1.25 1.10
C ASP A 178 9.67 -0.37 0.39
N LYS A 179 9.37 -0.69 -0.88
CA LYS A 179 8.29 -0.03 -1.62
C LYS A 179 6.92 -0.26 -0.99
N ILE A 180 6.66 -1.48 -0.52
CA ILE A 180 5.44 -1.83 0.20
C ILE A 180 5.30 -1.04 1.51
N LYS A 181 6.39 -0.85 2.25
CA LYS A 181 6.35 -0.04 3.48
C LYS A 181 5.88 1.39 3.19
N ASN A 182 6.40 2.01 2.13
CA ASN A 182 6.05 3.38 1.76
C ASN A 182 4.61 3.53 1.23
N LEU A 183 4.06 2.49 0.60
CA LEU A 183 2.69 2.55 0.05
C LEU A 183 1.60 2.51 1.12
N SER A 184 1.87 1.88 2.26
CA SER A 184 0.91 1.72 3.36
C SER A 184 0.33 3.05 3.85
N GLY A 185 1.15 4.11 3.92
CA GLY A 185 0.70 5.43 4.36
C GLY A 185 -0.34 6.08 3.44
N PHE A 186 -0.24 5.85 2.12
CA PHE A 186 -1.22 6.34 1.16
C PHE A 186 -2.54 5.59 1.24
N ILE A 187 -2.49 4.26 1.46
CA ILE A 187 -3.71 3.47 1.68
C ILE A 187 -4.43 3.95 2.94
N THR A 188 -3.70 4.12 4.06
CA THR A 188 -4.29 4.62 5.30
C THR A 188 -4.90 6.02 5.13
N ALA A 189 -4.24 6.93 4.41
CA ALA A 189 -4.80 8.25 4.12
C ALA A 189 -6.11 8.18 3.30
N ALA A 190 -6.18 7.25 2.34
CA ALA A 190 -7.39 7.01 1.56
C ALA A 190 -8.51 6.41 2.43
N GLU A 191 -8.20 5.45 3.30
CA GLU A 191 -9.11 4.84 4.26
C GLU A 191 -9.70 5.89 5.23
N ASP A 192 -8.84 6.70 5.84
CA ASP A 192 -9.22 7.77 6.76
C ASP A 192 -10.13 8.82 6.11
N THR A 193 -9.99 9.02 4.80
CA THR A 193 -10.82 9.94 4.03
C THR A 193 -12.20 9.36 3.73
N ILE A 194 -12.28 8.07 3.39
CA ILE A 194 -13.49 7.47 2.81
C ILE A 194 -14.32 6.69 3.83
N LEU A 195 -13.69 5.83 4.64
CA LEU A 195 -14.41 4.91 5.51
C LEU A 195 -15.34 5.63 6.50
N PRO A 196 -15.00 6.80 7.07
CA PRO A 196 -15.93 7.51 7.94
C PRO A 196 -17.25 7.91 7.26
N ILE A 197 -17.22 8.19 5.95
CA ILE A 197 -18.43 8.49 5.17
C ILE A 197 -19.31 7.26 5.14
N PHE A 198 -18.77 6.14 4.66
CA PHE A 198 -19.53 4.91 4.50
C PHE A 198 -20.01 4.34 5.84
N ASN A 199 -19.18 4.39 6.88
CA ASN A 199 -19.53 3.94 8.24
C ASN A 199 -20.76 4.68 8.79
N ARG A 200 -20.94 5.97 8.46
CA ARG A 200 -22.13 6.71 8.86
C ARG A 200 -23.42 6.15 8.25
N TYR A 201 -23.33 5.62 7.03
CA TYR A 201 -24.44 5.01 6.32
C TYR A 201 -24.66 3.54 6.69
N ALA A 202 -23.71 2.91 7.39
CA ALA A 202 -23.85 1.58 7.99
C ALA A 202 -24.30 1.64 9.46
N ASP A 203 -24.13 2.78 10.15
CA ASP A 203 -24.50 2.96 11.55
C ASP A 203 -26.03 2.95 11.74
N ARG A 204 -26.52 1.93 12.42
CA ARG A 204 -27.94 1.74 12.73
C ARG A 204 -28.56 2.91 13.51
N SER A 205 -27.79 3.58 14.36
CA SER A 205 -28.28 4.73 15.13
C SER A 205 -28.60 5.92 14.22
N HIS A 206 -27.76 6.18 13.22
CA HIS A 206 -28.00 7.18 12.19
C HIS A 206 -29.24 6.82 11.35
N ILE A 207 -29.35 5.56 10.92
CA ILE A 207 -30.48 5.08 10.12
C ILE A 207 -31.80 5.18 10.90
N ASN A 208 -31.82 4.77 12.16
CA ASN A 208 -33.01 4.90 13.02
C ASN A 208 -33.46 6.36 13.18
N LYS A 209 -32.51 7.29 13.34
CA LYS A 209 -32.82 8.72 13.40
C LYS A 209 -33.45 9.20 12.08
N TRP A 210 -32.87 8.84 10.94
CA TRP A 210 -33.39 9.20 9.62
C TRP A 210 -34.78 8.61 9.34
N GLN A 211 -34.99 7.34 9.67
CA GLN A 211 -36.29 6.67 9.56
C GLN A 211 -37.36 7.39 10.39
N ARG A 212 -37.02 7.78 11.62
CA ARG A 212 -37.95 8.52 12.49
C ARG A 212 -38.38 9.85 11.88
N MET A 213 -37.42 10.68 11.45
CA MET A 213 -37.73 11.98 10.80
C MET A 213 -38.60 11.80 9.55
N ALA A 214 -38.26 10.82 8.69
CA ALA A 214 -39.05 10.53 7.50
C ALA A 214 -40.49 10.08 7.85
N LYS A 215 -40.64 9.20 8.84
CA LYS A 215 -41.95 8.70 9.30
C LYS A 215 -42.81 9.82 9.89
N GLU A 216 -42.23 10.69 10.71
CA GLU A 216 -42.91 11.85 11.32
C GLU A 216 -43.43 12.80 10.23
N THR A 217 -42.61 13.07 9.22
CA THR A 217 -42.99 13.94 8.08
C THR A 217 -44.08 13.31 7.20
N VAL A 218 -44.00 12.01 6.90
CA VAL A 218 -45.04 11.31 6.14
C VAL A 218 -46.36 11.27 6.93
N ALA A 219 -46.31 11.15 8.26
CA ALA A 219 -47.48 11.23 9.12
C ALA A 219 -48.13 12.63 9.09
N GLU A 220 -47.35 13.72 9.00
CA GLU A 220 -47.90 15.08 8.79
C GLU A 220 -48.75 15.13 7.50
N SER A 221 -48.25 14.56 6.40
CA SER A 221 -49.01 14.48 5.15
C SER A 221 -50.30 13.65 5.27
N LYS A 222 -50.22 12.51 5.97
CA LYS A 222 -51.38 11.65 6.21
C LYS A 222 -52.48 12.36 6.99
N ASN A 223 -52.11 13.13 8.02
CA ASN A 223 -53.06 13.75 8.94
C ASN A 223 -53.65 15.06 8.39
N SER A 224 -52.87 15.82 7.63
CA SER A 224 -53.30 17.12 7.09
C SER A 224 -53.84 17.04 5.66
N GLY A 225 -53.54 15.96 4.94
CA GLY A 225 -53.80 15.85 3.50
C GLY A 225 -52.93 16.76 2.63
N VAL A 226 -51.92 17.42 3.20
CA VAL A 226 -51.01 18.33 2.50
C VAL A 226 -49.80 17.54 1.96
N PRO A 227 -49.27 17.89 0.77
CA PRO A 227 -48.05 17.27 0.27
C PRO A 227 -46.83 17.58 1.14
N VAL A 228 -45.95 16.58 1.29
CA VAL A 228 -44.64 16.71 1.96
C VAL A 228 -43.53 16.10 1.11
N ILE A 229 -42.31 16.56 1.32
CA ILE A 229 -41.14 16.12 0.56
C ILE A 229 -40.20 15.32 1.48
N ILE A 230 -39.76 14.15 1.00
CA ILE A 230 -38.64 13.41 1.58
C ILE A 230 -37.50 13.36 0.57
N VAL A 231 -36.29 13.72 0.98
CA VAL A 231 -35.06 13.59 0.18
C VAL A 231 -34.16 12.55 0.81
N ASN A 232 -33.84 11.50 0.06
CA ASN A 232 -32.92 10.45 0.47
C ASN A 232 -31.59 10.62 -0.28
N LYS A 233 -30.52 10.90 0.47
CA LYS A 233 -29.20 11.22 -0.08
C LYS A 233 -28.50 10.00 -0.66
N SER A 234 -28.54 8.84 0.01
CA SER A 234 -27.89 7.61 -0.50
C SER A 234 -28.51 7.12 -1.80
N LYS A 235 -29.83 7.28 -1.96
CA LYS A 235 -30.54 6.94 -3.20
C LYS A 235 -30.51 8.06 -4.24
N ARG A 236 -30.12 9.28 -3.86
CA ARG A 236 -30.23 10.49 -4.70
C ARG A 236 -31.65 10.69 -5.24
N LEU A 237 -32.63 10.50 -4.37
CA LEU A 237 -34.06 10.61 -4.71
C LEU A 237 -34.77 11.65 -3.85
N LEU A 238 -35.68 12.38 -4.49
CA LEU A 238 -36.72 13.16 -3.84
C LEU A 238 -38.07 12.49 -4.09
N VAL A 239 -38.81 12.21 -3.02
CA VAL A 239 -40.16 11.65 -3.07
C VAL A 239 -41.15 12.66 -2.50
N LEU A 240 -42.14 13.03 -3.30
CA LEU A 240 -43.30 13.81 -2.89
C LEU A 240 -44.36 12.84 -2.38
N TYR A 241 -44.77 12.98 -1.12
CA TYR A 241 -45.86 12.22 -0.51
C TYR A 241 -47.13 13.07 -0.49
N GLN A 242 -48.27 12.43 -0.67
CA GLN A 242 -49.61 13.02 -0.58
C GLN A 242 -50.49 12.08 0.24
N ASN A 243 -51.22 12.57 1.24
CA ASN A 243 -52.04 11.72 2.12
C ASN A 243 -51.24 10.56 2.75
N GLY A 244 -49.94 10.76 3.00
CA GLY A 244 -49.04 9.74 3.54
C GLY A 244 -48.60 8.64 2.56
N VAL A 245 -48.97 8.72 1.28
CA VAL A 245 -48.52 7.76 0.25
C VAL A 245 -47.56 8.41 -0.74
N PRO A 246 -46.55 7.68 -1.27
CA PRO A 246 -45.69 8.20 -2.33
C PRO A 246 -46.51 8.60 -3.55
N PHE A 247 -46.41 9.86 -3.96
CA PHE A 247 -47.14 10.40 -5.11
C PHE A 247 -46.24 10.56 -6.34
N LYS A 248 -45.04 11.14 -6.16
CA LYS A 248 -44.05 11.30 -7.25
C LYS A 248 -42.64 11.13 -6.75
N THR A 249 -41.77 10.60 -7.61
CA THR A 249 -40.35 10.39 -7.33
C THR A 249 -39.49 11.05 -8.40
N TYR A 250 -38.41 11.69 -7.98
CA TYR A 250 -37.49 12.43 -8.83
C TYR A 250 -36.05 12.10 -8.48
N ASN A 251 -35.20 11.97 -9.50
CA ASN A 251 -33.75 11.93 -9.31
C ASN A 251 -33.25 13.33 -8.95
N VAL A 252 -32.28 13.39 -8.04
CA VAL A 252 -31.69 14.66 -7.59
C VAL A 252 -30.17 14.64 -7.55
N GLY A 253 -29.58 15.79 -7.87
CA GLY A 253 -28.20 16.13 -7.56
C GLY A 253 -28.09 16.67 -6.14
N LEU A 254 -26.95 16.42 -5.50
CA LEU A 254 -26.63 16.91 -4.16
C LEU A 254 -25.42 17.84 -4.22
N GLY A 255 -25.09 18.44 -3.07
CA GLY A 255 -23.83 19.14 -2.89
C GLY A 255 -22.62 18.27 -3.25
N ARG A 256 -21.49 18.92 -3.56
CA ARG A 256 -20.22 18.21 -3.84
C ARG A 256 -19.80 17.27 -2.71
N ASN A 257 -20.11 17.66 -1.47
CA ASN A 257 -19.94 16.86 -0.27
C ASN A 257 -21.29 16.34 0.26
N GLY A 258 -22.17 15.98 -0.68
CA GLY A 258 -23.52 15.51 -0.42
C GLY A 258 -23.60 14.38 0.59
N SER A 259 -22.67 13.43 0.63
CA SER A 259 -22.68 12.31 1.58
C SER A 259 -22.29 12.74 3.01
N LEU A 260 -21.74 13.95 3.19
CA LEU A 260 -21.35 14.48 4.49
C LEU A 260 -22.49 15.28 5.15
N ASP A 261 -22.34 15.49 6.46
CA ASP A 261 -23.20 16.39 7.23
C ASP A 261 -22.84 17.83 6.92
N LYS A 262 -23.84 18.70 6.90
CA LYS A 262 -23.64 20.13 6.75
C LYS A 262 -23.41 20.78 8.11
N LEU A 263 -22.22 21.35 8.29
CA LEU A 263 -21.80 21.99 9.53
C LEU A 263 -21.47 23.47 9.36
N ARG A 264 -21.19 23.97 8.15
CA ARG A 264 -20.82 25.37 7.92
C ARG A 264 -20.99 25.84 6.48
N ALA A 265 -20.87 27.15 6.26
CA ALA A 265 -20.69 27.72 4.94
C ALA A 265 -19.41 27.18 4.27
N GLY A 266 -19.53 26.82 2.99
CA GLY A 266 -18.42 26.34 2.16
C GLY A 266 -18.00 24.90 2.38
N ASP A 267 -18.72 24.11 3.19
CA ASP A 267 -18.50 22.67 3.30
C ASP A 267 -19.07 21.88 2.10
N ASN A 268 -19.88 22.52 1.25
CA ASN A 268 -20.53 21.94 0.07
C ASN A 268 -21.41 20.72 0.36
N SER A 269 -21.81 20.51 1.62
CA SER A 269 -22.72 19.42 2.00
C SER A 269 -24.18 19.85 1.82
N THR A 270 -25.03 18.90 1.45
CA THR A 270 -26.49 19.05 1.55
C THR A 270 -26.91 18.71 2.98
N PRO A 271 -27.68 19.60 3.65
CA PRO A 271 -27.98 19.41 5.06
C PRO A 271 -28.93 18.24 5.30
N GLU A 272 -28.97 17.75 6.53
CA GLU A 272 -29.91 16.71 6.97
C GLU A 272 -30.72 17.22 8.14
N GLY A 273 -32.02 16.96 8.10
CA GLY A 273 -32.96 17.47 9.09
C GLY A 273 -34.33 17.75 8.50
N GLU A 274 -35.14 18.42 9.30
CA GLU A 274 -36.54 18.74 9.01
C GLU A 274 -36.67 20.22 8.71
N TYR A 275 -37.19 20.53 7.53
CA TYR A 275 -37.25 21.86 6.96
C TYR A 275 -38.66 22.18 6.47
N ARG A 276 -38.88 23.43 6.09
CA ARG A 276 -40.09 23.89 5.40
C ARG A 276 -39.71 24.77 4.22
N VAL A 277 -40.50 24.69 3.15
CA VAL A 277 -40.41 25.64 2.02
C VAL A 277 -40.82 27.02 2.52
N THR A 278 -39.92 28.00 2.45
CA THR A 278 -40.17 29.38 2.87
C THR A 278 -40.53 30.29 1.71
N LYS A 279 -40.04 29.98 0.51
CA LYS A 279 -40.27 30.79 -0.68
C LYS A 279 -40.27 29.94 -1.95
N LYS A 280 -41.12 30.33 -2.88
CA LYS A 280 -41.16 29.82 -4.25
C LYS A 280 -40.61 30.89 -5.18
N ILE A 281 -39.59 30.55 -5.97
CA ILE A 281 -38.92 31.44 -6.92
C ILE A 281 -39.22 30.94 -8.33
N SER A 282 -40.13 31.62 -9.03
CA SER A 282 -40.61 31.23 -10.36
C SER A 282 -39.63 31.55 -11.49
N VAL A 283 -38.74 32.51 -11.27
CA VAL A 283 -37.66 32.90 -12.19
C VAL A 283 -36.37 32.95 -11.38
N SER A 284 -35.63 31.84 -11.36
CA SER A 284 -34.33 31.74 -10.72
C SER A 284 -33.23 31.58 -11.78
N ARG A 285 -31.96 31.73 -11.37
CA ARG A 285 -30.81 31.39 -12.22
C ARG A 285 -30.78 29.92 -12.67
N TYR A 286 -31.57 29.06 -12.04
CA TYR A 286 -31.68 27.63 -12.29
C TYR A 286 -33.11 27.23 -12.67
N HIS A 287 -33.77 28.03 -13.51
CA HIS A 287 -35.17 27.88 -13.93
C HIS A 287 -36.17 28.21 -12.82
N LYS A 288 -36.36 27.31 -11.84
CA LYS A 288 -37.23 27.50 -10.66
C LYS A 288 -36.53 27.02 -9.40
N ALA A 289 -36.92 27.57 -8.25
CA ALA A 289 -36.38 27.15 -6.96
C ALA A 289 -37.42 27.19 -5.83
N LEU A 290 -37.27 26.28 -4.87
CA LEU A 290 -37.95 26.23 -3.59
C LEU A 290 -36.90 26.47 -2.50
N LEU A 291 -36.96 27.62 -1.84
CA LEU A 291 -36.07 27.94 -0.72
C LEU A 291 -36.56 27.21 0.53
N ILE A 292 -35.67 26.54 1.24
CA ILE A 292 -35.97 25.92 2.55
C ILE A 292 -35.46 26.80 3.70
N ASN A 293 -36.01 26.61 4.91
CA ASN A 293 -35.62 27.36 6.11
C ASN A 293 -34.26 26.94 6.71
N TYR A 294 -33.27 26.56 5.90
CA TYR A 294 -31.90 26.35 6.37
C TYR A 294 -31.16 27.71 6.50
N PRO A 295 -30.50 28.01 7.63
CA PRO A 295 -30.44 27.20 8.85
C PRO A 295 -31.67 27.41 9.75
N ASN A 296 -32.21 26.31 10.27
CA ASN A 296 -33.24 26.30 11.31
C ASN A 296 -32.58 26.24 12.72
N GLU A 297 -33.38 26.10 13.78
CA GLU A 297 -32.87 26.05 15.16
C GLU A 297 -31.99 24.83 15.47
N ASP A 298 -32.29 23.67 14.88
CA ASP A 298 -31.43 22.48 14.99
C ASP A 298 -30.07 22.71 14.32
N ASP A 299 -30.05 23.32 13.13
CA ASP A 299 -28.81 23.66 12.43
C ASP A 299 -27.96 24.63 13.26
N ARG A 300 -28.58 25.65 13.87
CA ARG A 300 -27.90 26.60 14.76
C ARG A 300 -27.29 25.91 15.97
N ARG A 301 -28.04 25.00 16.61
CA ARG A 301 -27.54 24.19 17.73
C ARG A 301 -26.38 23.28 17.31
N ASN A 302 -26.49 22.63 16.16
CA ASN A 302 -25.44 21.76 15.63
C ASN A 302 -24.17 22.55 15.28
N PHE A 303 -24.32 23.73 14.66
CA PHE A 303 -23.23 24.65 14.35
C PHE A 303 -22.47 25.08 15.62
N ILE A 304 -23.18 25.52 16.66
CA ILE A 304 -22.57 25.91 17.94
C ILE A 304 -21.83 24.73 18.58
N ARG A 305 -22.44 23.54 18.57
CA ARG A 305 -21.80 22.31 19.08
C ARG A 305 -20.52 21.97 18.31
N ALA A 306 -20.55 22.07 16.98
CA ALA A 306 -19.39 21.81 16.13
C ALA A 306 -18.25 22.78 16.42
N LYS A 307 -18.53 24.08 16.60
CA LYS A 307 -17.53 25.07 17.03
C LYS A 307 -16.93 24.72 18.38
N LYS A 308 -17.77 24.41 19.38
CA LYS A 308 -17.31 24.08 20.74
C LYS A 308 -16.41 22.84 20.77
N LYS A 309 -16.69 21.86 19.91
CA LYS A 309 -15.89 20.63 19.77
C LYS A 309 -14.65 20.77 18.89
N GLY A 310 -14.40 21.95 18.30
CA GLY A 310 -13.28 22.16 17.37
C GLY A 310 -13.43 21.45 16.02
N LEU A 311 -14.63 20.97 15.67
CA LEU A 311 -14.91 20.28 14.41
C LEU A 311 -14.95 21.24 13.21
N ILE A 312 -15.16 22.53 13.47
CA ILE A 312 -15.13 23.59 12.45
C ILE A 312 -14.32 24.80 12.97
N PRO A 313 -13.73 25.61 12.07
CA PRO A 313 -12.94 26.77 12.46
C PRO A 313 -13.72 27.76 13.33
N ALA A 314 -13.03 28.43 14.28
CA ALA A 314 -13.65 29.42 15.16
C ALA A 314 -14.32 30.58 14.41
N GLY A 315 -13.74 31.00 13.27
CA GLY A 315 -14.29 32.03 12.37
C GLY A 315 -15.32 31.53 11.36
N ALA A 316 -15.70 30.25 11.38
CA ALA A 316 -16.69 29.71 10.45
C ALA A 316 -18.05 30.42 10.62
N ARG A 317 -18.81 30.48 9.53
CA ARG A 317 -20.20 30.96 9.50
C ARG A 317 -21.11 29.80 9.15
N ILE A 318 -22.38 29.86 9.57
CA ILE A 318 -23.34 28.77 9.35
C ILE A 318 -23.77 28.64 7.88
N GLY A 319 -23.87 29.76 7.16
CA GLY A 319 -24.36 29.78 5.78
C GLY A 319 -25.89 29.91 5.70
N GLY A 320 -26.47 29.56 4.56
CA GLY A 320 -27.89 29.69 4.25
C GLY A 320 -28.19 29.39 2.79
N LEU A 321 -29.38 29.78 2.32
CA LEU A 321 -29.79 29.74 0.91
C LEU A 321 -29.73 28.34 0.29
N ILE A 322 -30.15 27.33 1.04
CA ILE A 322 -30.32 25.98 0.50
C ILE A 322 -31.67 25.91 -0.20
N GLU A 323 -31.65 25.42 -1.44
CA GLU A 323 -32.81 25.38 -2.33
C GLU A 323 -32.96 24.00 -2.96
N ILE A 324 -34.21 23.65 -3.31
CA ILE A 324 -34.50 22.62 -4.29
C ILE A 324 -34.75 23.34 -5.62
N HIS A 325 -33.93 23.10 -6.64
CA HIS A 325 -33.96 23.91 -7.87
C HIS A 325 -33.79 23.08 -9.15
N GLY A 326 -34.09 23.71 -10.29
CA GLY A 326 -33.84 23.17 -11.63
C GLY A 326 -32.36 23.21 -12.04
N GLY A 327 -32.08 23.39 -13.32
CA GLY A 327 -30.70 23.50 -13.84
C GLY A 327 -29.99 22.16 -14.09
N GLY A 328 -30.67 21.03 -13.86
CA GLY A 328 -30.18 19.69 -14.17
C GLY A 328 -29.61 18.97 -12.95
N LYS A 329 -30.02 17.71 -12.77
CA LYS A 329 -29.59 16.87 -11.64
C LYS A 329 -28.09 16.52 -11.65
N GLU A 330 -27.44 16.60 -12.80
CA GLU A 330 -25.99 16.34 -12.96
C GLU A 330 -25.13 17.51 -12.43
N SER A 331 -25.74 18.64 -12.06
CA SER A 331 -25.01 19.79 -11.55
C SER A 331 -24.51 19.54 -10.12
N MET A 332 -23.19 19.55 -9.94
CA MET A 332 -22.59 19.63 -8.61
C MET A 332 -22.97 20.97 -7.97
N THR A 333 -23.74 20.92 -6.88
CA THR A 333 -24.14 22.12 -6.14
C THR A 333 -23.19 22.39 -4.97
N TYR A 334 -23.34 23.56 -4.34
CA TYR A 334 -22.66 23.89 -3.08
C TYR A 334 -23.47 23.51 -1.84
N GLY A 335 -24.49 22.65 -1.99
CA GLY A 335 -25.33 22.13 -0.92
C GLY A 335 -26.82 22.08 -1.26
N CYS A 336 -27.26 22.74 -2.31
CA CYS A 336 -28.63 22.67 -2.83
C CYS A 336 -28.96 21.27 -3.39
N ILE A 337 -30.26 21.03 -3.60
CA ILE A 337 -30.79 19.82 -4.22
C ILE A 337 -31.19 20.20 -5.65
N ALA A 338 -30.42 19.71 -6.63
CA ALA A 338 -30.67 20.01 -8.04
C ALA A 338 -31.55 18.94 -8.68
N MET A 339 -32.39 19.32 -9.64
CA MET A 339 -33.16 18.40 -10.46
C MET A 339 -33.36 18.96 -11.87
N ASP A 340 -33.88 18.15 -12.76
CA ASP A 340 -34.15 18.58 -14.14
C ASP A 340 -35.27 19.62 -14.18
N ASN A 341 -35.22 20.55 -15.15
CA ASN A 341 -36.19 21.64 -15.25
C ASN A 341 -37.64 21.15 -15.25
N LYS A 342 -37.92 20.06 -15.99
CA LYS A 342 -39.25 19.43 -16.05
C LYS A 342 -39.69 18.86 -14.69
N ALA A 343 -38.74 18.33 -13.90
CA ALA A 343 -39.03 17.80 -12.57
C ALA A 343 -39.38 18.94 -11.59
N ILE A 344 -38.58 20.02 -11.57
CA ILE A 344 -38.89 21.16 -10.70
C ILE A 344 -40.15 21.88 -11.15
N ASP A 345 -40.47 21.94 -12.44
CA ASP A 345 -41.75 22.49 -12.93
C ASP A 345 -42.95 21.75 -12.33
N ASN A 346 -42.87 20.42 -12.27
CA ASN A 346 -43.92 19.59 -11.70
C ASN A 346 -43.99 19.72 -10.18
N LEU A 347 -42.85 19.63 -9.49
CA LEU A 347 -42.80 19.78 -8.04
C LEU A 347 -43.30 21.16 -7.61
N PHE A 348 -42.90 22.21 -8.34
CA PHE A 348 -43.27 23.59 -8.05
C PHE A 348 -44.77 23.84 -8.19
N SER A 349 -45.50 23.17 -9.10
CA SER A 349 -46.96 23.34 -9.20
C SER A 349 -47.72 22.65 -8.06
N LEU A 350 -47.14 21.61 -7.46
CA LEU A 350 -47.78 20.78 -6.44
C LEU A 350 -47.50 21.23 -5.00
N VAL A 351 -46.41 21.96 -4.78
CA VAL A 351 -45.90 22.27 -3.45
C VAL A 351 -46.19 23.72 -3.07
N PRO A 352 -47.02 24.00 -2.05
CA PRO A 352 -47.19 25.34 -1.49
C PRO A 352 -46.02 25.77 -0.59
N VAL A 353 -45.98 27.06 -0.24
CA VAL A 353 -45.11 27.56 0.86
C VAL A 353 -45.60 26.93 2.17
N GLY A 354 -44.67 26.56 3.05
CA GLY A 354 -44.93 25.88 4.31
C GLY A 354 -44.84 24.36 4.25
N THR A 355 -44.82 23.76 3.05
CA THR A 355 -44.64 22.31 2.87
C THR A 355 -43.40 21.81 3.60
N ALA A 356 -43.59 20.75 4.39
CA ALA A 356 -42.51 20.07 5.08
C ALA A 356 -41.55 19.40 4.09
N VAL A 357 -40.26 19.50 4.38
CA VAL A 357 -39.16 18.92 3.60
C VAL A 357 -38.21 18.24 4.57
N THR A 358 -38.09 16.92 4.50
CA THR A 358 -37.17 16.18 5.35
C THR A 358 -36.07 15.56 4.53
N ILE A 359 -34.82 15.89 4.88
CA ILE A 359 -33.63 15.42 4.18
C ILE A 359 -32.90 14.43 5.08
N VAL A 360 -32.70 13.22 4.57
CA VAL A 360 -32.10 12.10 5.29
C VAL A 360 -30.92 11.50 4.54
N GLY A 361 -29.98 10.91 5.28
CA GLY A 361 -28.88 10.14 4.70
C GLY A 361 -29.41 8.91 3.97
N ALA A 362 -29.99 7.98 4.71
CA ALA A 362 -30.62 6.76 4.22
C ALA A 362 -31.83 6.37 5.10
N VAL A 363 -32.73 5.55 4.57
CA VAL A 363 -33.86 4.97 5.35
C VAL A 363 -33.85 3.44 5.39
N ASP A 364 -33.00 2.81 4.60
CA ASP A 364 -32.84 1.36 4.55
C ASP A 364 -31.49 0.98 5.18
N TYR A 365 -31.48 -0.11 5.94
CA TYR A 365 -30.25 -0.67 6.52
C TYR A 365 -29.28 -1.12 5.43
N GLU A 366 -29.83 -1.83 4.42
CA GLU A 366 -29.14 -2.13 3.18
C GLU A 366 -29.30 -0.95 2.23
N ASN A 367 -28.23 -0.19 2.04
CA ASN A 367 -28.19 0.95 1.13
C ASN A 367 -26.88 0.93 0.35
N GLY A 368 -26.84 1.66 -0.77
CA GLY A 368 -25.72 1.62 -1.70
C GLY A 368 -24.36 1.98 -1.09
N LEU A 369 -24.33 2.66 0.06
CA LEU A 369 -23.09 2.92 0.80
C LEU A 369 -22.82 1.80 1.82
N SER A 370 -23.77 1.38 2.65
CA SER A 370 -23.52 0.32 3.64
C SER A 370 -23.09 -1.00 3.00
N SER A 371 -23.77 -1.44 1.94
CA SER A 371 -23.46 -2.68 1.22
C SER A 371 -22.07 -2.67 0.57
N ALA A 372 -21.51 -1.48 0.30
CA ALA A 372 -20.18 -1.36 -0.28
C ALA A 372 -19.07 -1.66 0.74
N ILE A 373 -19.32 -1.43 2.05
CA ILE A 373 -18.38 -1.84 3.10
C ILE A 373 -18.54 -3.31 3.48
N GLU A 374 -19.73 -3.91 3.38
CA GLU A 374 -19.92 -5.31 3.76
C GLU A 374 -19.09 -6.30 2.91
N GLY A 375 -18.59 -5.86 1.76
CA GLY A 375 -17.65 -6.59 0.90
C GLY A 375 -16.16 -6.32 1.17
N LEU A 376 -15.80 -5.50 2.17
CA LEU A 376 -14.44 -5.28 2.68
C LEU A 376 -14.11 -6.31 3.78
#